data_AF-A0A529JQT9-F1
#
_entry.id   AF-A0A529JQT9-F1
#
_cell.length_a   1.000
_cell.length_b   1.000
_cell.length_c   1.000
_cell.angle_alpha   90.00
_cell.angle_beta   90.00
_cell.angle_gamma   90.00
#
_symmetry.space_group_name_H-M   'P 1'
#
loop_
_entity.id
_entity.type
_entity.pdbx_description
1 polymer ?
#
loop_
_entity_poly.entity_id
_entity_poly.type
_entity_poly.pdbx_seq_one_letter_code
_entity_poly.pdbx_strand_id
1 'polypeptide(L)' 'AVAGKVVPGPMFSPGTITMPIRIAVMHGTEVLYSQLHRYQVQVTNPSSATQFVFTDSNVVVPEPTARDYQAFAGYDEGPP' A
#
# COMPACT_ATOMS: atom_id res chain seq x y z
N ALA A 1 0.83 -5.08 -8.24
CA ALA A 1 0.07 -5.41 -7.02
C ALA A 1 1.03 -5.54 -5.86
N VAL A 2 0.59 -5.22 -4.66
CA VAL A 2 1.38 -5.29 -3.42
C VAL A 2 0.69 -6.26 -2.48
N ALA A 3 1.44 -7.20 -1.92
CA ALA A 3 0.92 -8.10 -0.90
C ALA A 3 1.41 -7.67 0.48
N GLY A 4 0.51 -7.72 1.46
CA GLY A 4 0.84 -7.43 2.85
C GLY A 4 0.19 -8.41 3.81
N LYS A 5 0.59 -8.34 5.08
CA LYS A 5 0.02 -9.15 6.15
C LYS A 5 -0.22 -8.30 7.38
N VAL A 6 -1.36 -8.53 8.03
CA VAL A 6 -1.64 -8.04 9.38
C VAL A 6 -1.36 -9.18 10.35
N VAL A 7 -0.53 -8.92 11.36
CA VAL A 7 -0.22 -9.88 12.43
C VAL A 7 -0.76 -9.33 13.75
N PRO A 8 -1.87 -9.88 14.28
CA PRO A 8 -2.41 -9.50 15.58
C PRO A 8 -1.42 -9.73 16.74
N GLY A 9 -1.36 -8.79 17.68
CA GLY A 9 -0.66 -8.95 18.95
C GLY A 9 -1.60 -9.44 20.08
N PRO A 10 -1.07 -9.72 21.29
CA PRO A 10 -1.86 -10.27 22.41
C PRO A 10 -3.09 -9.44 22.83
N MET A 11 -3.04 -8.13 22.60
CA MET A 11 -4.12 -7.19 22.96
C MET A 11 -5.04 -6.86 21.77
N PHE A 12 -4.87 -7.53 20.63
CA PHE A 12 -5.65 -7.24 19.43
C PHE A 12 -7.11 -7.68 19.59
N SER A 13 -8.03 -6.83 19.15
CA SER A 13 -9.46 -7.16 19.06
C SER A 13 -9.89 -7.23 17.60
N PRO A 14 -10.72 -8.22 17.19
CA PRO A 14 -11.24 -8.31 15.84
C PRO A 14 -11.92 -7.02 15.37
N GLY A 15 -11.73 -6.67 14.11
CA GLY A 15 -12.25 -5.43 13.54
C GLY A 15 -11.68 -5.08 12.19
N THR A 16 -12.08 -3.92 11.68
CA THR A 16 -11.56 -3.35 10.44
C THR A 16 -10.34 -2.49 10.74
N ILE A 17 -9.22 -2.77 10.08
CA ILE A 17 -8.01 -1.96 10.13
C ILE A 17 -7.94 -1.13 8.86
N THR A 18 -7.81 0.19 9.00
CA THR A 18 -7.59 1.10 7.86
C THR A 18 -6.10 1.38 7.74
N MET A 19 -5.49 0.97 6.64
CA MET A 19 -4.07 1.15 6.37
C MET A 19 -3.84 2.25 5.33
N PRO A 20 -2.97 3.23 5.63
CA PRO A 20 -2.60 4.27 4.68
C PRO A 20 -1.50 3.75 3.73
N ILE A 21 -1.87 3.24 2.56
CA ILE A 21 -0.90 2.76 1.56
C ILE A 21 -0.66 3.86 0.52
N ARG A 22 0.56 4.37 0.44
CA ARG A 22 0.99 5.31 -0.59
C ARG A 22 1.65 4.57 -1.75
N ILE A 23 1.18 4.86 -2.96
CA ILE A 23 1.82 4.45 -4.20
C ILE A 23 2.44 5.68 -4.84
N ALA A 24 3.72 5.61 -5.16
CA ALA A 24 4.42 6.65 -5.89
C ALA A 24 5.14 6.06 -7.10
N VAL A 25 5.08 6.73 -8.25
CA VAL A 25 5.87 6.38 -9.43
C VAL A 25 6.71 7.58 -9.82
N MET A 26 8.00 7.33 -10.00
CA MET A 26 9.00 8.35 -10.32
C MET A 26 9.77 7.99 -11.59
N HIS A 27 10.28 9.01 -12.26
CA HIS A 27 11.21 8.91 -13.38
C HIS A 27 12.40 9.83 -13.06
N GLY A 28 13.55 9.23 -12.73
CA GLY A 28 14.67 9.97 -12.14
C GLY A 28 14.26 10.70 -10.86
N THR A 29 14.20 12.04 -10.92
CA THR A 29 13.77 12.91 -9.82
C THR A 29 12.34 13.43 -9.96
N GLU A 30 11.66 13.13 -11.06
CA GLU A 30 10.29 13.58 -11.33
C GLU A 30 9.26 12.63 -10.72
N VAL A 31 8.28 13.17 -10.01
CA VAL A 31 7.15 12.40 -9.47
C VAL A 31 6.02 12.40 -10.50
N LEU A 32 5.79 11.26 -11.14
CA LEU A 32 4.76 11.11 -12.16
C LEU A 32 3.40 10.76 -11.57
N TYR A 33 3.41 10.05 -10.44
CA TYR A 33 2.20 9.63 -9.74
C TYR A 33 2.48 9.56 -8.24
N SER A 34 1.57 10.08 -7.43
CA SER A 34 1.58 9.84 -5.98
C SER A 34 0.15 9.89 -5.44
N GLN A 35 -0.32 8.78 -4.89
CA GLN A 35 -1.64 8.68 -4.28
C GLN A 35 -1.58 7.91 -2.97
N LEU A 36 -2.37 8.39 -2.01
CA LEU A 36 -2.58 7.76 -0.71
C LEU A 36 -3.92 7.05 -0.70
N HIS A 37 -3.90 5.74 -0.48
CA HIS A 37 -5.07 4.89 -0.40
C HIS A 37 -5.35 4.50 1.06
N ARG A 38 -6.61 4.62 1.47
CA ARG A 38 -7.09 4.12 2.77
C ARG A 38 -7.64 2.72 2.58
N TYR A 39 -6.75 1.73 2.59
CA TYR A 39 -7.12 0.34 2.32
C TYR A 39 -7.62 -0.33 3.60
N GLN A 40 -8.82 -0.91 3.55
CA GLN A 40 -9.45 -1.55 4.71
C GLN A 40 -9.25 -3.06 4.66
N VAL A 41 -8.74 -3.63 5.75
CA VAL A 41 -8.63 -5.08 5.95
C VAL A 41 -9.46 -5.49 7.15
N GLN A 42 -10.39 -6.42 6.93
CA GLN A 42 -11.17 -7.04 8.00
C GLN A 42 -10.38 -8.18 8.63
N VAL A 43 -10.12 -8.09 9.94
CA VAL A 43 -9.48 -9.14 10.72
C VAL A 43 -10.52 -9.74 11.65
N THR A 44 -10.93 -10.98 11.37
CA THR A 44 -11.96 -11.69 12.14
C THR A 44 -11.37 -12.64 13.19
N ASN A 45 -10.17 -13.17 12.95
CA ASN A 45 -9.51 -14.12 13.84
C ASN A 45 -8.22 -13.50 14.42
N PRO A 46 -8.18 -13.18 15.73
CA PRO A 46 -7.03 -12.55 16.36
C PRO A 46 -5.86 -13.52 16.57
N SER A 47 -6.04 -14.82 16.34
CA SER A 47 -5.00 -15.85 16.50
C SER A 47 -4.26 -16.16 15.20
N SER A 48 -4.59 -15.49 14.09
CA SER A 48 -4.00 -15.76 12.77
C SER A 48 -3.66 -14.48 12.02
N ALA A 49 -2.59 -14.52 11.23
CA ALA A 49 -2.26 -13.41 10.35
C ALA A 49 -3.24 -13.33 9.17
N THR A 50 -3.73 -12.13 8.87
CA THR A 50 -4.59 -11.87 7.70
C THR A 50 -3.73 -11.34 6.55
N GLN A 51 -3.68 -12.08 5.44
CA GLN A 51 -2.99 -11.64 4.22
C GLN A 51 -3.93 -10.83 3.34
N PHE A 52 -3.41 -9.81 2.67
CA PHE A 52 -4.15 -9.01 1.71
C PHE A 52 -3.31 -8.73 0.46
N VAL A 53 -3.99 -8.46 -0.65
CA VAL A 53 -3.40 -7.98 -1.90
C VAL A 53 -4.07 -6.68 -2.28
N PHE A 54 -3.26 -5.64 -2.43
CA PHE A 54 -3.68 -4.33 -2.88
C PHE A 54 -3.24 -4.11 -4.34
N THR A 55 -4.16 -3.61 -5.16
CA THR A 55 -3.89 -3.25 -6.56
C THR A 55 -4.46 -1.86 -6.81
N ASP A 56 -3.59 -0.95 -7.27
CA ASP A 56 -4.00 0.37 -7.75
C ASP A 56 -4.05 0.36 -9.28
N SER A 57 -5.27 0.37 -9.82
CA SER A 57 -5.49 0.41 -11.27
C SER A 57 -5.33 1.80 -11.88
N ASN A 58 -5.17 2.84 -11.07
CA ASN A 58 -5.02 4.22 -11.54
C ASN A 58 -3.56 4.58 -11.87
N VAL A 59 -2.62 3.67 -11.59
CA VAL A 59 -1.23 3.82 -12.01
C VAL A 59 -1.16 3.62 -13.53
N VAL A 60 -1.34 4.73 -14.25
CA VAL A 60 -1.14 4.79 -15.70
C VAL A 60 0.10 5.64 -15.94
N VAL A 61 1.15 5.01 -16.43
CA VAL A 61 2.36 5.72 -16.88
C VAL A 61 2.39 5.78 -18.40
N PRO A 62 2.87 6.88 -19.01
CA PRO A 62 3.13 6.92 -20.44
C PRO A 62 4.02 5.75 -20.85
N GLU A 63 3.85 5.25 -22.08
CA GLU A 63 4.68 4.17 -22.59
C GLU A 63 6.16 4.57 -22.48
N PRO A 64 6.96 3.85 -21.68
CA PRO A 64 8.31 4.29 -21.37
C PRO A 64 9.18 4.28 -22.64
N THR A 65 9.69 5.44 -23.05
CA THR A 65 10.84 5.49 -23.96
C THR A 65 12.15 5.17 -23.22
N ALA A 66 12.14 5.28 -21.88
CA ALA A 66 13.26 5.05 -20.96
C ALA A 66 12.93 3.95 -19.92
N ARG A 67 13.94 3.22 -19.41
CA ARG A 67 13.78 2.01 -18.57
C ARG A 67 13.86 2.26 -17.06
N ASP A 68 13.86 3.52 -16.64
CA ASP A 68 14.24 3.97 -15.30
C ASP A 68 13.04 4.44 -14.45
N TYR A 69 11.83 4.00 -14.81
CA TYR A 69 10.66 4.18 -13.97
C TYR A 69 10.80 3.38 -12.67
N GLN A 70 10.60 4.03 -11.54
CA GLN A 70 10.64 3.42 -10.23
C GLN A 70 9.29 3.57 -9.54
N ALA A 71 8.69 2.46 -9.13
CA ALA A 71 7.45 2.43 -8.37
C ALA A 71 7.75 2.08 -6.91
N PHE A 72 7.21 2.87 -5.99
CA PHE A 72 7.30 2.71 -4.56
C PHE A 72 5.91 2.43 -4.01
N ALA A 73 5.83 1.46 -3.10
CA ALA A 73 4.65 1.17 -2.32
C ALA A 73 5.04 1.07 -0.85
N GLY A 74 4.38 1.85 0.00
CA GLY A 74 4.71 1.90 1.43
C GLY A 74 3.58 2.45 2.25
N TYR A 75 3.73 2.37 3.57
CA TYR A 75 2.81 3.03 4.49
C TYR A 75 3.15 4.51 4.60
N ASP A 76 2.13 5.35 4.64
CA ASP A 76 2.28 6.77 4.96
C ASP A 76 1.78 7.02 6.38
N GLU A 77 2.71 7.29 7.28
CA GLU A 77 2.41 7.52 8.70
C GLU A 77 1.98 8.98 8.97
N GLY A 78 1.97 9.84 7.94
CA GLY A 78 1.78 11.28 8.12
C GLY A 78 3.00 11.95 8.77
N PRO A 79 2.94 13.27 9.05
CA PRO A 79 3.99 13.94 9.81
C PRO A 79 4.11 13.34 11.22
N PRO A 80 5.33 13.19 11.76
CA PRO A 80 5.55 12.75 13.15
C PRO A 80 5.01 13.74 14.19
#